data_AF-A0A8S3X890-F1
#
_entry.id   AF-A0A8S3X890-F1
#
_cell.length_a   1.000
_cell.length_b   1.000
_cell.length_c   1.000
_cell.angle_alpha   90.00
_cell.angle_beta   90.00
_cell.angle_gamma   90.00
#
_symmetry.space_group_name_H-M   'P 1'
#
loop_
_entity.id
_entity.type
_entity.pdbx_description
1 polymer ?
#
loop_
_entity_poly.entity_id
_entity_poly.type
_entity_poly.pdbx_seq_one_letter_code
_entity_poly.pdbx_strand_id
1 'polypeptide(L)'
;MVVCGKCCEEVSSAIQCSACRKFFDYPCSGITEIGYRKLGVRQSSWRCVSCKMSQQSTRPGSPLPETTRQPTLDNVMIELKKLFLA
;
A
#
# COMPACT_ATOMS: atom_id res chain seq x y z
N MET A 1 16.44 -21.04 -4.68
CA MET A 1 15.81 -20.26 -3.59
C MET A 1 16.23 -18.81 -3.74
N VAL A 2 15.42 -17.85 -3.29
CA VAL A 2 15.72 -16.42 -3.36
C VAL A 2 15.49 -15.77 -2.00
N VAL A 3 16.18 -14.68 -1.71
CA VAL A 3 16.02 -13.95 -0.44
C VAL A 3 14.92 -12.89 -0.58
N CYS A 4 13.98 -12.88 0.36
CA CYS A 4 12.93 -11.88 0.41
C CYS A 4 13.49 -10.50 0.78
N GLY A 5 13.26 -9.49 -0.06
CA GLY A 5 13.74 -8.12 0.15
C GLY A 5 13.05 -7.34 1.29
N LYS A 6 12.14 -7.98 2.04
CA LYS A 6 11.46 -7.39 3.22
C LYS A 6 11.90 -8.04 4.53
N CYS A 7 11.76 -9.36 4.66
CA CYS A 7 12.12 -10.10 5.88
C CYS A 7 13.53 -10.69 5.85
N CYS A 8 14.24 -10.63 4.71
CA CYS A 8 15.57 -11.18 4.51
C CYS A 8 15.70 -12.71 4.70
N GLU A 9 14.59 -13.45 4.69
CA GLU A 9 14.57 -14.91 4.75
C GLU A 9 14.65 -15.53 3.34
N GLU A 10 15.20 -16.75 3.27
CA GLU A 10 15.20 -17.55 2.05
C GLU A 10 13.82 -18.15 1.79
N VAL A 11 13.33 -18.00 0.57
CA VAL A 11 12.02 -18.52 0.15
C VAL A 11 12.11 -19.29 -1.16
N SER A 12 11.25 -20.31 -1.27
CA SER A 12 11.12 -21.15 -2.47
C SER A 12 10.28 -20.48 -3.55
N SER A 13 9.25 -19.75 -3.15
CA SER A 13 8.32 -19.05 -4.03
C SER A 13 8.32 -17.57 -3.71
N ALA A 14 8.54 -16.73 -4.71
CA ALA A 14 8.56 -15.29 -4.54
C ALA A 14 8.10 -14.58 -5.81
N ILE A 15 7.75 -13.31 -5.66
CA ILE A 15 7.36 -12.44 -6.76
C ILE A 15 8.39 -11.32 -6.93
N GLN A 16 8.72 -11.01 -8.18
CA GLN A 16 9.70 -9.98 -8.48
C GLN A 16 9.02 -8.63 -8.70
N CYS A 17 9.46 -7.59 -8.00
CA CYS A 17 9.01 -6.23 -8.27
C CYS A 17 9.60 -5.73 -9.59
N SER A 18 8.76 -5.29 -10.53
CA SER A 18 9.19 -4.74 -11.82
C SER A 18 10.03 -3.46 -11.70
N ALA A 19 9.88 -2.71 -10.60
CA ALA A 19 10.59 -1.45 -10.37
C ALA A 19 11.93 -1.62 -9.66
N CYS A 20 11.95 -2.18 -8.45
CA CYS A 20 13.18 -2.32 -7.67
C CYS A 20 13.91 -3.65 -7.89
N ARG A 21 13.35 -4.54 -8.72
CA ARG A 21 13.90 -5.87 -9.08
C ARG A 21 14.11 -6.85 -7.91
N LYS A 22 13.80 -6.47 -6.67
CA LYS A 22 13.82 -7.34 -5.49
C LYS A 22 12.70 -8.38 -5.54
N PHE A 23 12.97 -9.54 -4.94
CA PHE A 23 12.00 -10.62 -4.74
C PHE A 23 11.30 -10.45 -3.39
N PHE A 24 10.04 -10.84 -3.32
CA PHE A 24 9.24 -10.79 -2.10
C PHE A 24 8.43 -12.07 -1.95
N ASP A 25 8.42 -12.64 -0.75
CA ASP A 25 7.49 -13.71 -0.41
C ASP A 25 6.04 -13.18 -0.45
N TYR A 26 5.08 -14.08 -0.66
CA TYR A 26 3.66 -13.74 -0.78
C TYR A 26 3.14 -12.92 0.40
N PRO A 27 3.31 -13.33 1.68
CA PRO A 27 2.86 -12.55 2.84
C PRO A 27 3.57 -11.20 2.93
N CYS A 28 4.89 -11.17 2.68
CA CYS A 28 5.69 -9.95 2.73
C CYS A 28 5.25 -8.90 1.69
N SER A 29 4.81 -9.39 0.53
CA SER A 29 4.34 -8.58 -0.58
C SER A 29 2.89 -8.12 -0.48
N GLY A 30 2.11 -8.71 0.44
CA GLY A 30 0.68 -8.42 0.64
C GLY A 30 -0.24 -9.03 -0.41
N ILE A 31 0.18 -10.10 -1.09
CA ILE A 31 -0.66 -10.85 -2.05
C ILE A 31 -0.55 -12.34 -1.78
N THR A 32 -1.63 -13.08 -1.95
CA THR A 32 -1.60 -14.56 -1.87
C THR A 32 -1.08 -15.15 -3.18
N GLU A 33 -0.59 -16.40 -3.15
CA GLU A 33 -0.17 -17.10 -4.37
C GLU A 33 -1.30 -17.18 -5.40
N ILE A 34 -2.52 -17.53 -4.95
CA ILE A 34 -3.71 -17.55 -5.80
C ILE A 34 -3.98 -16.17 -6.38
N GLY A 35 -3.87 -15.11 -5.56
CA GLY A 35 -4.02 -13.73 -6.00
C GLY A 35 -3.00 -13.35 -7.07
N TYR A 36 -1.75 -13.78 -6.92
CA TYR A 36 -0.71 -13.56 -7.91
C TYR A 36 -0.97 -14.34 -9.21
N ARG A 37 -1.38 -15.60 -9.13
CA ARG A 37 -1.77 -16.39 -10.31
C ARG A 37 -2.89 -15.72 -11.11
N LYS A 38 -3.89 -15.15 -10.41
CA LYS A 38 -5.00 -14.41 -11.02
C LYS A 38 -4.58 -13.13 -11.76
N LEU A 39 -3.38 -12.60 -11.53
CA LEU A 39 -2.89 -11.43 -12.27
C LEU A 39 -2.61 -11.73 -13.75
N GLY A 40 -2.32 -12.99 -14.12
CA GLY A 40 -1.99 -13.39 -15.49
C GLY A 40 -0.89 -12.52 -16.10
N VAL A 41 -1.19 -11.87 -17.23
CA VAL A 41 -0.26 -10.96 -17.95
C VAL A 41 0.27 -9.81 -17.09
N ARG A 42 -0.48 -9.39 -16.06
CA ARG A 42 -0.11 -8.26 -15.18
C ARG A 42 0.97 -8.63 -14.15
N GLN A 43 1.33 -9.90 -14.01
CA GLN A 43 2.42 -10.33 -13.12
C GLN A 43 3.73 -9.60 -13.43
N SER A 44 4.07 -9.46 -14.72
CA SER A 44 5.27 -8.76 -15.20
C SER A 44 5.32 -7.28 -14.80
N SER A 45 4.16 -6.67 -14.55
CA SER A 45 3.99 -5.27 -14.15
C SER A 45 3.79 -5.08 -12.65
N TRP A 46 3.81 -6.16 -11.85
CA TRP A 46 3.58 -6.07 -10.42
C TRP A 46 4.67 -5.24 -9.74
N ARG A 47 4.29 -4.46 -8.72
CA ARG A 47 5.17 -3.57 -7.96
C ARG A 47 4.92 -3.75 -6.46
N CYS A 48 5.99 -3.74 -5.67
CA CYS A 48 5.91 -3.81 -4.21
C CYS A 48 5.30 -2.52 -3.63
N VAL A 49 4.85 -2.59 -2.37
CA VAL A 49 4.19 -1.48 -1.67
C VAL A 49 5.06 -0.22 -1.65
N SER A 50 6.36 -0.35 -1.36
CA SER A 50 7.30 0.79 -1.33
C SER A 50 7.40 1.49 -2.69
N CYS A 51 7.51 0.74 -3.79
CA CYS A 51 7.58 1.30 -5.14
C CYS A 51 6.25 1.91 -5.61
N LYS A 52 5.12 1.36 -5.15
CA LYS A 52 3.79 1.93 -5.40
C LYS A 52 3.63 3.29 -4.71
N MET A 53 4.06 3.40 -3.45
CA MET A 53 3.99 4.65 -2.69
C MET A 53 4.90 5.73 -3.28
N SER A 54 6.12 5.38 -3.67
CA SER A 54 7.09 6.33 -4.25
C SER A 54 6.60 6.99 -5.56
N GLN A 55 5.72 6.36 -6.34
CA GLN A 55 5.14 6.97 -7.54
C GLN A 55 4.05 8.00 -7.25
N GLN A 56 3.48 8.03 -6.04
CA GLN A 56 2.44 9.00 -5.70
C GLN A 56 3.01 10.41 -5.46
N SER A 57 4.31 10.52 -5.15
CA SER A 57 4.95 11.81 -4.86
C SER A 57 5.33 12.64 -6.10
N THR A 58 5.19 12.12 -7.33
CA THR A 58 5.67 12.80 -8.54
C THR A 58 4.57 13.25 -9.50
N ARG A 59 3.34 13.53 -9.03
CA ARG A 59 2.38 14.32 -9.81
C ARG A 59 2.54 15.82 -9.48
N PRO A 60 3.11 16.65 -10.38
CA PRO A 60 2.90 18.09 -10.31
C PRO A 60 1.47 18.36 -10.78
N GLY A 61 0.63 18.90 -9.90
CA GLY A 61 -0.70 19.41 -10.26
C GLY A 61 -1.82 18.37 -10.24
N SER A 62 -2.44 18.21 -9.08
CA SER A 62 -3.90 18.13 -8.97
C SER A 62 -4.27 18.39 -7.51
N PRO A 63 -5.20 19.31 -7.20
CA PRO A 63 -5.66 19.52 -5.83
C PRO A 63 -6.21 18.21 -5.26
N LEU A 64 -5.79 17.95 -4.03
CA LEU A 64 -6.18 16.85 -3.15
C LEU A 64 -7.71 16.74 -3.10
N PRO A 65 -8.36 15.59 -3.41
CA PRO A 65 -9.60 15.26 -2.75
C PRO A 65 -9.20 14.68 -1.38
N GLU A 66 -9.08 15.57 -0.41
CA GLU A 66 -9.05 15.20 1.00
C GLU A 66 -10.41 14.55 1.33
N THR A 67 -10.50 13.24 1.14
CA THR A 67 -11.59 12.43 1.69
C THR A 67 -10.97 11.24 2.38
N THR A 68 -10.12 11.54 3.35
CA THR A 68 -10.12 10.75 4.58
C THR A 68 -11.00 11.52 5.53
N ARG A 69 -12.19 10.99 5.86
CA ARG A 69 -13.04 11.49 6.96
C ARG A 69 -12.33 11.25 8.29
N GLN A 70 -11.23 11.94 8.53
CA GLN A 70 -10.70 12.08 9.88
C GLN A 70 -11.53 13.18 10.55
N PRO A 71 -12.17 12.90 11.70
CA PRO A 71 -12.77 13.96 12.48
C PRO A 71 -11.62 14.88 12.92
N THR A 72 -11.59 16.09 12.38
CA THR A 72 -10.71 17.13 12.89
C THR A 72 -11.08 17.41 14.36
N LEU A 73 -10.09 17.79 15.17
CA LEU A 73 -10.31 18.19 16.56
C LEU A 73 -11.43 19.23 16.69
N ASP A 74 -11.55 20.12 15.71
CA ASP A 74 -12.62 21.12 15.65
C ASP A 74 -14.02 20.49 15.55
N ASN A 75 -14.19 19.45 14.73
CA ASN A 75 -15.48 18.74 14.62
C ASN A 75 -15.82 18.00 15.92
N VAL A 76 -14.83 17.44 16.61
CA VAL A 76 -15.03 16.79 17.92
C VAL A 76 -15.40 17.81 19.00
N MET A 77 -14.73 18.97 19.01
CA MET A 77 -15.02 20.06 19.96
C MET A 77 -16.41 20.66 19.75
N ILE A 78 -16.87 20.76 18.50
CA ILE A 78 -18.21 21.25 18.18
C ILE A 78 -19.29 20.27 18.67
N GLU A 79 -19.12 18.97 18.47
CA GLU A 79 -20.09 17.97 18.95
C GLU A 79 -20.16 17.90 20.48
N LEU A 80 -19.03 17.98 21.19
CA LEU A 80 -19.04 18.04 22.66
C LEU A 80 -19.83 19.25 23.17
N LYS A 81 -19.65 20.44 22.57
CA LYS A 81 -20.40 21.64 22.97
C LYS A 81 -21.90 21.49 22.80
N LYS A 82 -22.38 20.77 21.77
CA LYS A 82 -23.82 20.53 21.56
C LYS A 82 -24.42 19.63 22.62
N LEU A 83 -23.67 18.65 23.14
CA LEU A 83 -24.13 17.76 24.21
C LEU A 83 -24.24 18.45 25.58
N PHE A 84 -23.46 19.50 25.82
CA PHE A 84 -23.48 20.26 27.07
C PHE A 84 -24.40 21.50 27.04
N LEU A 85 -25.09 21.76 25.92
CA LEU A 85 -26.03 22.88 25.75
C LEU A 85 -27.47 22.42 25.47
N ALA A 86 -27.77 21.13 25.65
CA ALA A 86 -29.12 20.57 25.61
C ALA A 86 -29.67 20.39 27.04
#